data_AF-A0A5C6ELT2-F1
#
_entry.id   AF-A0A5C6ELT2-F1
#
_cell.length_a   1.000
_cell.length_b   1.000
_cell.length_c   1.000
_cell.angle_alpha   90.00
_cell.angle_beta   90.00
_cell.angle_gamma   90.00
#
_symmetry.space_group_name_H-M   'P 1'
#
loop_
_entity.id
_entity.type
_entity.pdbx_description
1 polymer ?
#
loop_
_entity_poly.entity_id
_entity_poly.type
_entity_poly.pdbx_seq_one_letter_code
_entity_poly.pdbx_strand_id
1 'polypeptide(L)'
;MTKRTNRGRLPSPDKRGYVRPEVGDKRFSVGNIRDVGTSEMERRLADLRNLFERQCQYHEIDHWAGSVLSHAKKLAAGERLVLRVSDFARNNEGQASEEAQRLHELRELGLDIVADDPSVIARGEKELKQLVDSTVRGALAEAMATADARFESFPSDLIGQLRTTVPSDPSRVETRTFFDAIDGYRKFRKKTGKRKDNGLPSPSVQNYLDIAKRFKTNMANFPIWELTDKNKIDEIFAGWRTRPVSSHTGKPISADHAKHTMDCLWAILVWIDEEADWRWELPKGAIRIKRTADSLHSDRKKNQTRRVSGNTYTPDQLATIAGHLNQFGKMLLGLSVNCAMQAAEVGRLEVDDIFDRHPVTNREGTWVIFDRPKTGEYGEWLLWPEVAILAQWAEVRSRTIGCDRLIVSESGHPWYREDWKNPQQYFSQWWQAKPSKSSRRIGVVTKIGRDHADFPRHSFKTIRKILPNLVRPKFGGEIADLINARKVDGSGRVSGKDTDRYADRPYEKVAEALIEFQDHFRPFLDALKSEDTGSEELKNN
;
A
#
# COMPACT_ATOMS: atom_id res chain seq x y z
N MET A 1 -25.91 -5.55 39.62
CA MET A 1 -25.57 -6.96 39.29
C MET A 1 -26.23 -7.32 37.96
N THR A 2 -25.53 -7.14 36.85
CA THR A 2 -26.04 -7.47 35.51
C THR A 2 -26.13 -8.99 35.38
N LYS A 3 -27.35 -9.54 35.27
CA LYS A 3 -27.57 -10.94 34.87
C LYS A 3 -26.91 -11.13 33.50
N ARG A 4 -25.69 -11.70 33.47
CA ARG A 4 -25.04 -12.07 32.21
C ARG A 4 -26.01 -12.94 31.42
N THR A 5 -26.39 -12.46 30.25
CA THR A 5 -27.12 -13.21 29.23
C THR A 5 -26.33 -14.48 28.95
N ASN A 6 -26.74 -15.59 29.57
CA ASN A 6 -26.18 -16.90 29.28
C ASN A 6 -26.29 -17.10 27.77
N ARG A 7 -25.15 -17.37 27.11
CA ARG A 7 -25.06 -17.84 25.70
C ARG A 7 -25.63 -19.27 25.61
N GLY A 8 -26.83 -19.47 26.11
CA GLY A 8 -27.51 -20.75 26.18
C GLY A 8 -27.97 -21.20 24.80
N ARG A 9 -27.99 -22.52 24.61
CA ARG A 9 -28.62 -23.20 23.48
C ARG A 9 -30.10 -22.80 23.37
N LEU A 10 -30.71 -23.03 22.20
CA LEU A 10 -32.15 -22.88 22.02
C LEU A 10 -32.89 -23.69 23.11
N PRO A 11 -33.95 -23.14 23.73
CA PRO A 11 -34.76 -23.91 24.66
C PRO A 11 -35.51 -25.02 23.91
N SER A 12 -35.95 -26.04 24.65
CA SER A 12 -36.85 -27.05 24.08
C SER A 12 -38.14 -26.40 23.56
N PRO A 13 -38.69 -26.87 22.42
CA PRO A 13 -39.94 -26.36 21.89
C PRO A 13 -41.11 -26.62 22.86
N ASP A 14 -42.12 -25.74 22.83
CA ASP A 14 -43.34 -25.93 23.60
C ASP A 14 -44.22 -27.07 23.02
N LYS A 15 -45.35 -27.38 23.67
CA LYS A 15 -46.29 -28.42 23.22
C LYS A 15 -46.82 -28.20 21.79
N ARG A 16 -46.73 -26.98 21.26
CA ARG A 16 -47.16 -26.60 19.91
C ARG A 16 -45.99 -26.52 18.92
N GLY A 17 -44.77 -26.86 19.34
CA GLY A 17 -43.57 -26.85 18.52
C GLY A 17 -42.85 -25.50 18.43
N TYR A 18 -43.29 -24.47 19.16
CA TYR A 18 -42.63 -23.16 19.13
C TYR A 18 -41.43 -23.09 20.07
N VAL A 19 -40.32 -22.57 19.57
CA VAL A 19 -39.11 -22.31 20.36
C VAL A 19 -39.16 -20.88 20.88
N ARG A 20 -39.22 -20.72 22.21
CA ARG A 20 -39.49 -19.42 22.87
C ARG A 20 -38.40 -19.01 23.88
N PRO A 21 -37.22 -18.56 23.42
CA PRO A 21 -36.17 -18.08 24.32
C PRO A 21 -36.57 -16.81 25.06
N GLU A 22 -36.04 -16.68 26.28
CA GLU A 22 -36.09 -15.46 27.08
C GLU A 22 -34.80 -14.67 26.85
N VAL A 23 -34.95 -13.41 26.46
CA VAL A 23 -33.84 -12.47 26.25
C VAL A 23 -34.19 -11.18 26.99
N GLY A 24 -33.36 -10.78 27.95
CA GLY A 24 -33.73 -9.72 28.91
C GLY A 24 -34.90 -10.15 29.78
N ASP A 25 -35.93 -9.29 29.86
CA ASP A 25 -37.17 -9.51 30.62
C ASP A 25 -38.35 -9.97 29.73
N LYS A 26 -38.10 -10.38 28.48
CA LYS A 26 -39.14 -10.74 27.50
C LYS A 26 -38.89 -12.11 26.85
N ARG A 27 -39.98 -12.79 26.51
CA ARG A 27 -39.97 -14.04 25.71
C ARG A 27 -40.31 -13.76 24.26
N PHE A 28 -39.52 -14.31 23.36
CA PHE A 28 -39.67 -14.17 21.91
C PHE A 28 -39.94 -15.52 21.27
N SER A 29 -40.81 -15.59 20.26
CA SER A 29 -40.96 -16.80 19.45
C SER A 29 -40.00 -16.71 18.26
N VAL A 30 -38.94 -17.53 18.25
CA VAL A 30 -37.92 -17.48 17.17
C VAL A 30 -38.23 -18.39 15.99
N GLY A 31 -39.20 -19.29 16.13
CA GLY A 31 -39.67 -20.17 15.07
C GLY A 31 -40.50 -21.34 15.60
N ASN A 32 -41.18 -22.05 14.69
CA ASN A 32 -41.75 -23.36 14.96
C ASN A 32 -40.82 -24.41 14.34
N ILE A 33 -40.56 -25.50 15.07
CA ILE A 33 -39.69 -26.60 14.60
C ILE A 33 -40.17 -27.24 13.28
N ARG A 34 -41.43 -27.04 12.90
CA ARG A 34 -42.01 -27.53 11.65
C ARG A 34 -41.69 -26.64 10.44
N ASP A 35 -41.53 -25.33 10.67
CA ASP A 35 -41.50 -24.32 9.61
C ASP A 35 -40.13 -23.63 9.47
N VAL A 36 -39.33 -23.63 10.54
CA VAL A 36 -38.06 -22.91 10.61
C VAL A 36 -36.95 -23.86 11.03
N GLY A 37 -35.88 -23.92 10.24
CA GLY A 37 -34.71 -24.74 10.56
C GLY A 37 -33.98 -24.26 11.81
N THR A 38 -33.33 -25.19 12.51
CA THR A 38 -32.61 -24.92 13.77
C THR A 38 -31.58 -23.80 13.63
N SER A 39 -30.79 -23.80 12.55
CA SER A 39 -29.76 -22.77 12.31
C SER A 39 -30.35 -21.36 12.16
N GLU A 40 -31.54 -21.23 11.56
CA GLU A 40 -32.23 -19.94 11.43
C GLU A 40 -32.80 -19.47 12.78
N MET A 41 -33.35 -20.38 13.59
CA MET A 41 -33.77 -20.06 14.96
C MET A 41 -32.58 -19.63 15.84
N GLU A 42 -31.43 -20.28 15.69
CA GLU A 42 -30.18 -19.90 16.38
C GLU A 42 -29.69 -18.52 15.94
N ARG A 43 -29.71 -18.23 14.63
CA ARG A 43 -29.36 -16.90 14.10
C ARG A 43 -30.25 -15.82 14.69
N ARG A 44 -31.58 -16.01 14.66
CA ARG A 44 -32.56 -15.05 15.24
C ARG A 44 -32.34 -14.81 16.73
N LEU A 45 -32.04 -15.86 17.50
CA LEU A 45 -31.71 -15.74 18.92
C LEU A 45 -30.40 -14.97 19.14
N ALA A 46 -29.38 -15.22 18.31
CA ALA A 46 -28.12 -14.48 18.37
C ALA A 46 -28.34 -13.00 18.07
N ASP A 47 -29.10 -12.67 17.02
CA ASP A 47 -29.43 -11.30 16.64
C ASP A 47 -30.21 -10.58 17.75
N LEU A 48 -31.20 -11.25 18.38
CA LEU A 48 -31.93 -10.73 19.54
C LEU A 48 -31.03 -10.42 20.73
N ARG A 49 -30.10 -11.32 21.07
CA ARG A 49 -29.16 -11.13 22.18
C ARG A 49 -28.21 -9.97 21.90
N ASN A 50 -27.65 -9.92 20.69
CA ASN A 50 -26.78 -8.83 20.27
C ASN A 50 -27.52 -7.48 20.34
N LEU A 51 -28.76 -7.42 19.86
CA LEU A 51 -29.60 -6.23 19.96
C LEU A 51 -29.86 -5.84 21.42
N PHE A 52 -30.19 -6.81 22.28
CA PHE A 52 -30.43 -6.57 23.70
C PHE A 52 -29.17 -6.02 24.41
N GLU A 53 -28.02 -6.63 24.19
CA GLU A 53 -26.75 -6.20 24.77
C GLU A 53 -26.37 -4.79 24.29
N ARG A 54 -26.52 -4.50 23.00
CA ARG A 54 -26.23 -3.18 22.43
C ARG A 54 -27.16 -2.10 22.98
N GLN A 55 -28.47 -2.35 23.07
CA GLN A 55 -29.37 -1.34 23.66
C GLN A 55 -29.07 -1.10 25.14
N CYS A 56 -28.70 -2.14 25.90
CA CYS A 56 -28.40 -2.00 27.32
C CYS A 56 -27.15 -1.14 27.51
N GLN A 57 -26.15 -1.35 26.65
CA GLN A 57 -24.95 -0.53 26.61
C GLN A 57 -25.24 0.91 26.16
N TYR A 58 -26.08 1.08 25.14
CA TYR A 58 -26.36 2.38 24.53
C TYR A 58 -27.25 3.28 25.41
N HIS A 59 -28.29 2.72 26.01
CA HIS A 59 -29.25 3.45 26.84
C HIS A 59 -28.98 3.35 28.35
N GLU A 60 -27.96 2.59 28.76
CA GLU A 60 -27.66 2.30 30.18
C GLU A 60 -28.85 1.70 30.96
N ILE A 61 -29.66 0.88 30.29
CA ILE A 61 -30.80 0.16 30.87
C ILE A 61 -30.54 -1.35 30.92
N ASP A 62 -31.35 -2.09 31.67
CA ASP A 62 -31.26 -3.55 31.82
C ASP A 62 -32.54 -4.30 31.37
N HIS A 63 -33.42 -3.61 30.66
CA HIS A 63 -34.69 -4.12 30.11
C HIS A 63 -34.89 -3.60 28.69
N TRP A 64 -35.88 -4.13 27.96
CA TRP A 64 -36.15 -3.67 26.59
C TRP A 64 -36.72 -2.24 26.56
N ALA A 65 -36.04 -1.34 25.84
CA ALA A 65 -36.62 -0.06 25.46
C ALA A 65 -37.87 -0.28 24.58
N GLY A 66 -38.95 0.47 24.86
CA GLY A 66 -40.22 0.32 24.15
C GLY A 66 -40.10 0.51 22.63
N SER A 67 -39.25 1.45 22.20
CA SER A 67 -38.93 1.71 20.79
C SER A 67 -38.28 0.49 20.11
N VAL A 68 -37.31 -0.13 20.77
CA VAL A 68 -36.53 -1.27 20.25
C VAL A 68 -37.34 -2.58 20.27
N LEU A 69 -38.22 -2.76 21.27
CA LEU A 69 -38.99 -4.00 21.45
C LEU A 69 -39.85 -4.36 20.23
N SER A 70 -40.38 -3.36 19.53
CA SER A 70 -41.17 -3.57 18.30
C SER A 70 -40.33 -4.21 17.19
N HIS A 71 -39.07 -3.78 17.04
CA HIS A 71 -38.12 -4.32 16.07
C HIS A 71 -37.60 -5.69 16.50
N ALA A 72 -37.37 -5.91 17.80
CA ALA A 72 -37.00 -7.21 18.34
C ALA A 72 -38.05 -8.28 18.04
N LYS A 73 -39.36 -7.96 18.14
CA LYS A 73 -40.43 -8.89 17.76
C LYS A 73 -40.38 -9.29 16.28
N LYS A 74 -40.15 -8.32 15.39
CA LYS A 74 -40.00 -8.58 13.94
C LYS A 74 -38.75 -9.41 13.64
N LEU A 75 -37.64 -9.10 14.31
CA LEU A 75 -36.38 -9.84 14.21
C LEU A 75 -36.56 -11.30 14.66
N ALA A 76 -37.28 -11.53 15.75
CA ALA A 76 -37.64 -12.87 16.24
C ALA A 76 -38.50 -13.66 15.22
N ALA A 77 -39.42 -12.98 14.54
CA ALA A 77 -40.22 -13.56 13.48
C ALA A 77 -39.43 -13.82 12.17
N GLY A 78 -38.20 -13.28 12.06
CA GLY A 78 -37.39 -13.32 10.85
C GLY A 78 -37.89 -12.38 9.74
N GLU A 79 -38.66 -11.36 10.11
CA GLU A 79 -39.16 -10.36 9.18
C GLU A 79 -38.04 -9.37 8.82
N ARG A 80 -38.07 -8.87 7.57
CA ARG A 80 -37.21 -7.77 7.16
C ARG A 80 -37.61 -6.50 7.92
N LEU A 81 -36.62 -5.86 8.55
CA LEU A 81 -36.86 -4.62 9.27
C LEU A 81 -36.98 -3.48 8.27
N VAL A 82 -38.16 -2.87 8.25
CA VAL A 82 -38.45 -1.67 7.48
C VAL A 82 -38.90 -0.58 8.45
N LEU A 83 -38.21 0.56 8.44
CA LEU A 83 -38.66 1.79 9.09
C LEU A 83 -39.72 2.41 8.19
N ARG A 84 -40.95 2.50 8.69
CA ARG A 84 -42.03 3.20 7.99
C ARG A 84 -41.92 4.68 8.30
N VAL A 85 -41.59 5.47 7.29
CA VAL A 85 -41.52 6.91 7.39
C VAL A 85 -42.93 7.46 7.55
N SER A 86 -43.15 8.34 8.53
CA SER A 86 -44.45 8.96 8.74
C SER A 86 -44.88 9.85 7.57
N ASP A 87 -46.19 9.95 7.30
CA ASP A 87 -46.72 10.85 6.26
C ASP A 87 -46.41 12.33 6.57
N PHE A 88 -46.22 12.66 7.85
CA PHE A 88 -45.79 13.99 8.26
C PHE A 88 -44.34 14.26 7.84
N ALA A 89 -43.41 13.31 8.03
CA ALA A 89 -42.03 13.42 7.56
C ALA A 89 -41.90 13.58 6.03
N ARG A 90 -42.89 13.11 5.27
CA ARG A 90 -42.92 13.30 3.81
C ARG A 90 -43.09 14.76 3.41
N ASN A 91 -43.74 15.56 4.25
CA ASN A 91 -44.10 16.95 3.92
C ASN A 91 -43.45 17.98 4.86
N ASN A 92 -42.80 17.55 5.95
CA ASN A 92 -42.16 18.42 6.93
C ASN A 92 -40.68 18.05 7.06
N GLU A 93 -39.80 19.04 6.89
CA GLU A 93 -38.35 18.83 6.97
C GLU A 93 -37.96 18.38 8.38
N GLY A 94 -38.28 19.14 9.44
CA GLY A 94 -37.91 18.79 10.81
C GLY A 94 -38.32 17.36 11.22
N GLN A 95 -39.49 16.89 10.79
CA GLN A 95 -39.88 15.51 11.02
C GLN A 95 -39.07 14.50 10.19
N ALA A 96 -38.68 14.84 8.95
CA ALA A 96 -37.76 14.02 8.15
C ALA A 96 -36.40 13.87 8.84
N SER A 97 -35.90 14.95 9.48
CA SER A 97 -34.69 14.92 10.30
C SER A 97 -34.80 13.96 11.48
N GLU A 98 -35.93 13.96 12.20
CA GLU A 98 -36.18 13.01 13.29
C GLU A 98 -36.19 11.55 12.82
N GLU A 99 -36.82 11.27 11.67
CA GLU A 99 -36.86 9.90 11.11
C GLU A 99 -35.46 9.45 10.62
N ALA A 100 -34.67 10.37 10.07
CA ALA A 100 -33.28 10.10 9.69
C ALA A 100 -32.41 9.78 10.92
N GLN A 101 -32.53 10.56 11.99
CA GLN A 101 -31.87 10.30 13.26
C GLN A 101 -32.29 8.94 13.83
N ARG A 102 -33.60 8.67 13.86
CA ARG A 102 -34.15 7.39 14.33
C ARG A 102 -33.61 6.20 13.53
N LEU A 103 -33.52 6.31 12.20
CA LEU A 103 -32.94 5.26 11.37
C LEU A 103 -31.46 5.04 11.71
N HIS A 104 -30.70 6.12 11.92
CA HIS A 104 -29.30 6.05 12.31
C HIS A 104 -29.11 5.37 13.68
N GLU A 105 -29.89 5.75 14.68
CA GLU A 105 -29.88 5.12 16.02
C GLU A 105 -30.16 3.62 15.96
N LEU A 106 -31.17 3.20 15.18
CA LEU A 106 -31.48 1.78 15.00
C LEU A 106 -30.34 1.01 14.31
N ARG A 107 -29.61 1.64 13.39
CA ARG A 107 -28.44 1.04 12.73
C ARG A 107 -27.23 0.94 13.65
N GLU A 108 -27.00 1.94 14.52
CA GLU A 108 -25.96 1.88 15.56
C GLU A 108 -26.21 0.74 16.55
N LEU A 109 -27.49 0.46 16.86
CA LEU A 109 -27.90 -0.73 17.60
C LEU A 109 -27.70 -2.06 16.84
N GLY A 110 -27.19 -2.02 15.61
CA GLY A 110 -26.85 -3.19 14.80
C GLY A 110 -27.98 -3.77 13.99
N LEU A 111 -29.09 -3.05 13.83
CA LEU A 111 -30.20 -3.51 13.01
C LEU A 111 -29.92 -3.26 11.52
N ASP A 112 -30.09 -4.31 10.72
CA ASP A 112 -30.16 -4.18 9.26
C ASP A 112 -31.57 -3.69 8.86
N ILE A 113 -31.77 -2.37 9.00
CA ILE A 113 -33.04 -1.70 8.74
C ILE A 113 -32.93 -0.75 7.53
N VAL A 114 -33.96 -0.79 6.69
CA VAL A 114 -34.13 0.10 5.54
C VAL A 114 -35.38 0.96 5.74
N ALA A 115 -35.35 2.21 5.29
CA ALA A 115 -36.56 3.02 5.22
C ALA A 115 -37.40 2.59 4.01
N ASP A 116 -38.73 2.66 4.14
CA ASP A 116 -39.64 2.48 3.01
C ASP A 116 -39.60 3.65 2.02
N ASP A 117 -39.18 4.84 2.48
CA ASP A 117 -38.90 6.01 1.65
C ASP A 117 -37.48 6.57 1.92
N PRO A 118 -36.46 6.09 1.18
CA PRO A 118 -35.09 6.57 1.33
C PRO A 118 -34.91 8.06 0.98
N SER A 119 -35.81 8.64 0.19
CA SER A 119 -35.69 10.04 -0.25
C SER A 119 -35.97 11.02 0.89
N VAL A 120 -36.93 10.69 1.75
CA VAL A 120 -37.23 11.47 2.97
C VAL A 120 -36.07 11.42 3.95
N ILE A 121 -35.45 10.24 4.13
CA ILE A 121 -34.26 10.09 4.97
C ILE A 121 -33.11 10.96 4.46
N ALA A 122 -32.82 10.91 3.16
CA ALA A 122 -31.76 11.73 2.57
C ALA A 122 -32.02 13.24 2.73
N ARG A 123 -33.30 13.67 2.65
CA ARG A 123 -33.69 15.06 2.94
C ARG A 123 -33.49 15.41 4.41
N GLY A 124 -33.90 14.54 5.34
CA GLY A 124 -33.67 14.74 6.77
C GLY A 124 -32.17 14.80 7.14
N GLU A 125 -31.35 13.91 6.58
CA GLU A 125 -29.89 13.96 6.76
C GLU A 125 -29.28 15.29 6.26
N LYS A 126 -29.79 15.81 5.14
CA LYS A 126 -29.38 17.11 4.59
C LYS A 126 -29.76 18.26 5.52
N GLU A 127 -30.98 18.27 6.06
CA GLU A 127 -31.42 19.32 6.98
C GLU A 127 -30.67 19.23 8.32
N LEU A 128 -30.48 18.04 8.90
CA LEU A 128 -29.63 17.86 10.08
C LEU A 128 -28.23 18.42 9.86
N LYS A 129 -27.63 18.14 8.69
CA LYS A 129 -26.33 18.72 8.31
C LYS A 129 -26.39 20.25 8.27
N GLN A 130 -27.44 20.83 7.69
CA GLN A 130 -27.61 22.29 7.64
C GLN A 130 -27.81 22.91 9.02
N LEU A 131 -28.56 22.24 9.91
CA LEU A 131 -28.80 22.67 11.28
C LEU A 131 -27.50 22.62 12.10
N VAL A 132 -26.76 21.52 12.05
CA VAL A 132 -25.45 21.41 12.70
C VAL A 132 -24.51 22.50 12.17
N ASP A 133 -24.44 22.68 10.85
CA ASP A 133 -23.62 23.72 10.23
C ASP A 133 -24.03 25.14 10.65
N SER A 134 -25.32 25.40 10.87
CA SER A 134 -25.82 26.72 11.29
C SER A 134 -25.54 26.96 12.77
N THR A 135 -25.76 25.97 13.64
CA THR A 135 -25.44 26.03 15.07
C THR A 135 -23.94 26.24 15.30
N VAL A 136 -23.09 25.48 14.60
CA VAL A 136 -21.63 25.64 14.69
C VAL A 136 -21.19 27.02 14.20
N ARG A 137 -21.76 27.51 13.09
CA ARG A 137 -21.49 28.87 12.60
C ARG A 137 -21.90 29.95 13.59
N GLY A 138 -23.08 29.80 14.22
CA GLY A 138 -23.55 30.74 15.24
C GLY A 138 -22.62 30.77 16.45
N ALA A 139 -22.29 29.60 17.00
CA ALA A 139 -21.38 29.49 18.13
C ALA A 139 -19.97 30.03 17.81
N LEU A 140 -19.48 29.79 16.60
CA LEU A 140 -18.19 30.32 16.16
C LEU A 140 -18.22 31.85 16.03
N ALA A 141 -19.27 32.41 15.43
CA ALA A 141 -19.44 33.85 15.30
C ALA A 141 -19.53 34.54 16.68
N GLU A 142 -20.26 33.93 17.62
CA GLU A 142 -20.35 34.42 19.01
C GLU A 142 -18.99 34.35 19.72
N ALA A 143 -18.26 33.24 19.57
CA ALA A 143 -16.93 33.08 20.15
C ALA A 143 -15.92 34.08 19.56
N MET A 144 -15.97 34.34 18.25
CA MET A 144 -15.16 35.34 17.57
C MET A 144 -15.50 36.75 18.04
N ALA A 145 -16.80 37.10 18.11
CA ALA A 145 -17.23 38.40 18.61
C ALA A 145 -16.82 38.64 20.08
N THR A 146 -16.95 37.60 20.92
CA THR A 146 -16.50 37.65 22.33
C THR A 146 -14.99 37.83 22.43
N ALA A 147 -14.22 37.12 21.60
CA ALA A 147 -12.77 37.30 21.52
C ALA A 147 -12.42 38.72 21.07
N ASP A 148 -13.06 39.23 20.03
CA ASP A 148 -12.82 40.58 19.51
C ASP A 148 -13.12 41.66 20.54
N ALA A 149 -14.26 41.59 21.23
CA ALA A 149 -14.62 42.53 22.31
C ALA A 149 -13.60 42.49 23.46
N ARG A 150 -13.07 41.30 23.79
CA ARG A 150 -12.03 41.14 24.82
C ARG A 150 -10.69 41.76 24.40
N PHE A 151 -10.37 41.79 23.12
CA PHE A 151 -9.12 42.35 22.62
C PHE A 151 -9.22 43.85 22.30
N GLU A 152 -10.41 44.40 22.04
CA GLU A 152 -10.60 45.85 21.86
C GLU A 152 -10.14 46.70 23.06
N SER A 153 -10.05 46.13 24.26
CA SER A 153 -9.57 46.83 25.46
C SER A 153 -8.04 46.96 25.57
N PHE A 154 -7.27 46.45 24.62
CA PHE A 154 -5.80 46.44 24.65
C PHE A 154 -5.21 47.36 23.55
N PRO A 155 -3.98 47.89 23.72
CA PRO A 155 -3.37 48.84 22.78
C PRO A 155 -3.31 48.31 21.34
N SER A 156 -3.75 49.14 20.39
CA SER A 156 -4.16 48.76 19.02
C SER A 156 -3.10 48.08 18.16
N ASP A 157 -1.83 48.42 18.34
CA ASP A 157 -0.78 48.07 17.37
C ASP A 157 -0.36 46.59 17.46
N LEU A 158 -0.37 46.00 18.66
CA LEU A 158 -0.01 44.59 18.84
C LEU A 158 -1.15 43.65 18.43
N ILE A 159 -2.40 44.05 18.66
CA ILE A 159 -3.58 43.24 18.31
C ILE A 159 -3.85 43.27 16.82
N GLY A 160 -3.64 44.41 16.15
CA GLY A 160 -3.67 44.46 14.69
C GLY A 160 -2.70 43.49 14.05
N GLN A 161 -1.51 43.30 14.65
CA GLN A 161 -0.53 42.29 14.20
C GLN A 161 -0.98 40.85 14.51
N LEU A 162 -1.56 40.59 15.68
CA LEU A 162 -2.00 39.26 16.10
C LEU A 162 -3.31 38.79 15.41
N ARG A 163 -4.22 39.72 15.05
CA ARG A 163 -5.51 39.45 14.36
C ARG A 163 -5.37 38.91 12.93
N THR A 164 -4.19 38.98 12.32
CA THR A 164 -3.93 38.47 10.96
C THR A 164 -4.16 36.96 10.80
N THR A 165 -4.40 36.23 11.90
CA THR A 165 -4.50 34.77 11.93
C THR A 165 -5.92 34.22 12.01
N VAL A 166 -6.93 35.04 12.32
CA VAL A 166 -8.32 34.59 12.42
C VAL A 166 -9.11 35.14 11.21
N PRO A 167 -9.74 34.29 10.38
CA PRO A 167 -10.54 34.77 9.26
C PRO A 167 -11.63 35.72 9.74
N SER A 168 -11.78 36.87 9.08
CA SER A 168 -12.81 37.87 9.44
C SER A 168 -14.24 37.40 9.15
N ASP A 169 -14.40 36.32 8.37
CA ASP A 169 -15.68 35.71 8.04
C ASP A 169 -15.81 34.32 8.69
N PRO A 170 -16.65 34.17 9.74
CA PRO A 170 -16.91 32.89 10.41
C PRO A 170 -17.41 31.80 9.46
N SER A 171 -18.06 32.16 8.35
CA SER A 171 -18.61 31.20 7.40
C SER A 171 -17.53 30.48 6.57
N ARG A 172 -16.35 31.11 6.45
CA ARG A 172 -15.18 30.59 5.74
C ARG A 172 -14.16 29.91 6.65
N VAL A 173 -14.42 29.80 7.94
CA VAL A 173 -13.53 29.09 8.86
C VAL A 173 -13.74 27.58 8.69
N GLU A 174 -12.70 26.88 8.26
CA GLU A 174 -12.67 25.43 8.24
C GLU A 174 -12.51 24.87 9.66
N THR A 175 -13.59 24.34 10.25
CA THR A 175 -13.58 23.85 11.63
C THR A 175 -12.94 22.47 11.80
N ARG A 176 -12.75 21.72 10.71
CA ARG A 176 -12.09 20.42 10.78
C ARG A 176 -10.59 20.54 11.01
N THR A 177 -10.04 19.48 11.55
CA THR A 177 -8.64 19.41 11.96
C THR A 177 -7.77 18.73 10.91
N PHE A 178 -6.46 18.88 11.03
CA PHE A 178 -5.49 18.18 10.20
C PHE A 178 -5.64 16.65 10.26
N PHE A 179 -6.07 16.09 11.40
CA PHE A 179 -6.32 14.66 11.52
C PHE A 179 -7.57 14.21 10.75
N ASP A 180 -8.59 15.08 10.64
CA ASP A 180 -9.76 14.83 9.80
C ASP A 180 -9.36 14.85 8.32
N ALA A 181 -8.49 15.79 7.94
CA ALA A 181 -7.94 15.86 6.59
C ALA A 181 -7.13 14.60 6.23
N ILE A 182 -6.31 14.10 7.16
CA ILE A 182 -5.59 12.83 6.96
C ILE A 182 -6.56 11.66 6.71
N ASP A 183 -7.63 11.56 7.49
CA ASP A 183 -8.56 10.44 7.33
C ASP A 183 -9.41 10.57 6.06
N GLY A 184 -9.85 11.78 5.73
CA GLY A 184 -10.50 12.09 4.46
C GLY A 184 -9.62 11.74 3.27
N TYR A 185 -8.36 12.21 3.26
CA TYR A 185 -7.40 11.90 2.21
C TYR A 185 -7.14 10.40 2.08
N ARG A 186 -7.03 9.68 3.22
CA ARG A 186 -6.84 8.22 3.20
C ARG A 186 -8.05 7.49 2.63
N LYS A 187 -9.28 7.94 2.93
CA LYS A 187 -10.51 7.41 2.31
C LYS A 187 -10.52 7.68 0.80
N PHE A 188 -10.22 8.92 0.39
CA PHE A 188 -10.09 9.30 -1.01
C PHE A 188 -9.08 8.42 -1.74
N ARG A 189 -7.85 8.29 -1.24
CA ARG A 189 -6.80 7.48 -1.87
C ARG A 189 -7.10 5.99 -1.93
N LYS A 190 -7.83 5.44 -0.96
CA LYS A 190 -8.33 4.05 -1.04
C LYS A 190 -9.36 3.88 -2.16
N LYS A 191 -10.20 4.90 -2.39
CA LYS A 191 -11.24 4.88 -3.43
C LYS A 191 -10.64 5.07 -4.83
N THR A 192 -9.79 6.08 -5.01
CA THR A 192 -9.32 6.56 -6.32
C THR A 192 -7.91 6.10 -6.70
N GLY A 193 -7.14 5.58 -5.76
CA GLY A 193 -5.76 5.16 -5.99
C GLY A 193 -5.65 3.96 -6.92
N LYS A 194 -4.57 3.91 -7.72
CA LYS A 194 -4.23 2.76 -8.57
C LYS A 194 -4.24 1.45 -7.77
N ARG A 195 -4.97 0.46 -8.28
CA ARG A 195 -5.08 -0.90 -7.72
C ARG A 195 -4.19 -1.88 -8.50
N LYS A 196 -3.86 -2.98 -7.82
CA LYS A 196 -3.33 -4.20 -8.45
C LYS A 196 -4.50 -5.01 -9.01
N ASP A 197 -4.19 -6.03 -9.80
CA ASP A 197 -5.21 -6.90 -10.43
C ASP A 197 -6.06 -7.65 -9.41
N ASN A 198 -5.51 -7.94 -8.23
CA ASN A 198 -6.24 -8.54 -7.09
C ASN A 198 -7.11 -7.53 -6.32
N GLY A 199 -7.31 -6.32 -6.84
CA GLY A 199 -8.09 -5.25 -6.22
C GLY A 199 -7.41 -4.55 -5.05
N LEU A 200 -6.24 -4.99 -4.56
CA LEU A 200 -5.53 -4.31 -3.47
C LEU A 200 -4.89 -2.99 -3.95
N PRO A 201 -4.67 -2.01 -3.04
CA PRO A 201 -3.92 -0.81 -3.40
C PRO A 201 -2.51 -1.13 -3.91
N SER A 202 -2.07 -0.40 -4.94
CA SER A 202 -0.69 -0.49 -5.42
C SER A 202 0.32 -0.05 -4.33
N PRO A 203 1.59 -0.51 -4.38
CA PRO A 203 2.59 -0.17 -3.36
C PRO A 203 2.81 1.34 -3.17
N SER A 204 2.69 2.14 -4.24
CA SER A 204 2.79 3.60 -4.16
C SER A 204 1.63 4.21 -3.38
N VAL A 205 0.39 3.75 -3.63
CA VAL A 205 -0.79 4.15 -2.86
C VAL A 205 -0.65 3.74 -1.40
N GLN A 206 -0.25 2.49 -1.14
CA GLN A 206 -0.05 2.00 0.21
C GLN A 206 1.00 2.81 0.97
N ASN A 207 2.11 3.18 0.33
CA ASN A 207 3.13 4.03 0.94
C ASN A 207 2.57 5.40 1.36
N TYR A 208 1.73 6.03 0.54
CA TYR A 208 1.07 7.29 0.91
C TYR A 208 0.09 7.10 2.06
N LEU A 209 -0.68 6.01 2.08
CA LEU A 209 -1.58 5.69 3.20
C LEU A 209 -0.81 5.50 4.52
N ASP A 210 0.35 4.86 4.47
CA ASP A 210 1.22 4.61 5.62
C ASP A 210 1.96 5.87 6.09
N ILE A 211 2.36 6.75 5.17
CA ILE A 211 2.91 8.07 5.50
C ILE A 211 1.83 8.96 6.13
N ALA A 212 0.65 9.05 5.50
CA ALA A 212 -0.47 9.85 6.01
C ALA A 212 -0.87 9.40 7.43
N LYS A 213 -0.93 8.09 7.68
CA LYS A 213 -1.17 7.56 9.03
C LYS A 213 -0.11 8.00 10.04
N ARG A 214 1.17 8.05 9.63
CA ARG A 214 2.28 8.45 10.51
C ARG A 214 2.26 9.93 10.90
N PHE A 215 1.62 10.80 10.12
CA PHE A 215 1.45 12.20 10.54
C PHE A 215 0.70 12.31 11.86
N LYS A 216 -0.32 11.46 12.09
CA LYS A 216 -1.06 11.44 13.37
C LYS A 216 -0.20 11.09 14.59
N THR A 217 0.95 10.44 14.38
CA THR A 217 1.87 10.06 15.45
C THR A 217 3.00 11.08 15.63
N ASN A 218 3.36 11.80 14.58
CA ASN A 218 4.55 12.66 14.56
C ASN A 218 4.22 14.16 14.55
N MET A 219 2.94 14.54 14.45
CA MET A 219 2.49 15.92 14.40
C MET A 219 1.33 16.10 15.37
N ALA A 220 1.24 17.29 15.96
CA ALA A 220 0.07 17.68 16.72
C ALA A 220 -1.15 17.75 15.80
N ASN A 221 -2.33 17.49 16.36
CA ASN A 221 -3.55 17.85 15.67
C ASN A 221 -3.78 19.35 15.81
N PHE A 222 -4.14 20.01 14.73
CA PHE A 222 -4.43 21.44 14.70
C PHE A 222 -5.60 21.71 13.76
N PRO A 223 -6.39 22.76 13.98
CA PRO A 223 -7.41 23.22 13.05
C PRO A 223 -6.82 23.62 11.69
N ILE A 224 -7.43 23.22 10.59
CA ILE A 224 -6.90 23.54 9.25
C ILE A 224 -6.89 25.05 8.98
N TRP A 225 -7.85 25.80 9.53
CA TRP A 225 -7.90 27.25 9.39
C TRP A 225 -6.66 27.96 9.93
N GLU A 226 -5.88 27.35 10.82
CA GLU A 226 -4.63 27.93 11.30
C GLU A 226 -3.58 28.05 10.20
N LEU A 227 -3.68 27.28 9.10
CA LEU A 227 -2.80 27.37 7.93
C LEU A 227 -3.17 28.56 7.02
N THR A 228 -3.19 29.76 7.60
CA THR A 228 -3.64 31.01 6.97
C THR A 228 -2.69 31.55 5.92
N ASP A 229 -1.39 31.28 6.06
CA ASP A 229 -0.36 31.85 5.21
C ASP A 229 0.71 30.81 4.84
N LYS A 230 1.52 31.19 3.85
CA LYS A 230 2.62 30.37 3.35
C LYS A 230 3.64 30.02 4.44
N ASN A 231 3.92 30.91 5.40
CA ASN A 231 5.01 30.75 6.35
C ASN A 231 4.70 29.63 7.35
N LYS A 232 3.46 29.55 7.84
CA LYS A 232 3.02 28.44 8.71
C LYS A 232 3.12 27.09 8.02
N ILE A 233 2.74 27.02 6.74
CA ILE A 233 2.92 25.80 5.96
C ILE A 233 4.42 25.52 5.79
N ASP A 234 5.25 26.52 5.45
CA ASP A 234 6.70 26.35 5.27
C ASP A 234 7.40 25.89 6.56
N GLU A 235 6.92 26.29 7.75
CA GLU A 235 7.40 25.83 9.06
C GLU A 235 7.16 24.32 9.25
N ILE A 236 5.96 23.84 8.92
CA ILE A 236 5.66 22.39 8.95
C ILE A 236 6.60 21.64 8.00
N PHE A 237 6.81 22.16 6.79
CA PHE A 237 7.75 21.57 5.84
C PHE A 237 9.21 21.70 6.32
N ALA A 238 9.58 22.76 7.03
CA ALA A 238 10.91 22.95 7.61
C ALA A 238 11.25 21.82 8.58
N GLY A 239 10.30 21.43 9.43
CA GLY A 239 10.45 20.29 10.35
C GLY A 239 10.85 19.00 9.63
N TRP A 240 10.33 18.75 8.43
CA TRP A 240 10.70 17.57 7.63
C TRP A 240 11.95 17.79 6.77
N ARG A 241 12.20 19.02 6.30
CA ARG A 241 13.42 19.38 5.54
C ARG A 241 14.69 19.16 6.35
N THR A 242 14.66 19.45 7.65
CA THR A 242 15.78 19.24 8.59
C THR A 242 16.00 17.77 8.96
N ARG A 243 15.13 16.87 8.48
CA ARG A 243 15.22 15.41 8.61
C ARG A 243 15.25 14.97 10.08
N PRO A 244 14.09 14.92 10.74
CA PRO A 244 14.00 14.62 12.16
C PRO A 244 14.62 13.26 12.48
N VAL A 245 15.07 13.12 13.72
CA VAL A 245 15.67 11.87 14.20
C VAL A 245 14.58 10.81 14.31
N SER A 246 14.81 9.67 13.66
CA SER A 246 13.90 8.53 13.75
C SER A 246 13.99 7.90 15.14
N SER A 247 12.85 7.80 15.82
CA SER A 247 12.73 7.12 17.12
C SER A 247 13.21 5.66 17.10
N HIS A 248 13.12 4.99 15.94
CA HIS A 248 13.54 3.60 15.80
C HIS A 248 15.06 3.43 15.64
N THR A 249 15.73 4.38 14.97
CA THR A 249 17.17 4.22 14.62
C THR A 249 18.09 5.16 15.38
N GLY A 250 17.55 6.16 16.08
CA GLY A 250 18.33 7.22 16.71
C GLY A 250 19.09 8.11 15.72
N LYS A 251 18.83 7.99 14.42
CA LYS A 251 19.51 8.74 13.35
C LYS A 251 18.53 9.61 12.58
N PRO A 252 18.98 10.74 11.99
CA PRO A 252 18.18 11.51 11.04
C PRO A 252 17.61 10.62 9.94
N ILE A 253 16.34 10.81 9.59
CA ILE A 253 15.71 10.10 8.46
C ILE A 253 16.48 10.34 7.15
N SER A 254 16.32 9.48 6.15
CA SER A 254 16.97 9.70 4.84
C SER A 254 16.35 10.87 4.09
N ALA A 255 17.11 11.50 3.19
CA ALA A 255 16.60 12.56 2.31
C ALA A 255 15.39 12.08 1.48
N ASP A 256 15.43 10.84 0.97
CA ASP A 256 14.30 10.24 0.24
C ASP A 256 13.07 10.05 1.13
N HIS A 257 13.27 9.65 2.40
CA HIS A 257 12.15 9.50 3.34
C HIS A 257 11.51 10.85 3.64
N ALA A 258 12.31 11.87 3.96
CA ALA A 258 11.83 13.24 4.17
C ALA A 258 11.10 13.78 2.93
N LYS A 259 11.65 13.56 1.74
CA LYS A 259 11.02 13.94 0.47
C LYS A 259 9.66 13.28 0.29
N HIS A 260 9.56 11.96 0.43
CA HIS A 260 8.27 11.27 0.30
C HIS A 260 7.25 11.71 1.35
N THR A 261 7.71 12.01 2.57
CA THR A 261 6.85 12.56 3.62
C THR A 261 6.31 13.94 3.21
N MET A 262 7.17 14.87 2.78
CA MET A 262 6.76 16.18 2.29
C MET A 262 5.86 16.11 1.04
N ASP A 263 6.15 15.21 0.10
CA ASP A 263 5.31 15.01 -1.09
C ASP A 263 3.90 14.52 -0.71
N CYS A 264 3.80 13.63 0.30
CA CYS A 264 2.50 13.19 0.83
C CYS A 264 1.77 14.29 1.59
N LEU A 265 2.48 15.10 2.39
CA LEU A 265 1.88 16.25 3.08
C LEU A 265 1.31 17.25 2.06
N TRP A 266 2.08 17.55 1.03
CA TRP A 266 1.65 18.43 -0.06
C TRP A 266 0.42 17.88 -0.77
N ALA A 267 0.39 16.58 -1.05
CA ALA A 267 -0.75 15.94 -1.69
C ALA A 267 -2.03 15.97 -0.81
N ILE A 268 -1.90 15.98 0.52
CA ILE A 268 -3.02 16.19 1.43
C ILE A 268 -3.53 17.62 1.32
N LEU A 269 -2.64 18.62 1.38
CA LEU A 269 -3.02 20.03 1.30
C LEU A 269 -3.68 20.39 -0.03
N VAL A 270 -3.13 19.92 -1.15
CA VAL A 270 -3.74 20.09 -2.49
C VAL A 270 -5.11 19.41 -2.56
N TRP A 271 -5.25 18.21 -1.98
CA TRP A 271 -6.54 17.54 -1.96
C TRP A 271 -7.59 18.31 -1.16
N ILE A 272 -7.23 18.89 -0.01
CA ILE A 272 -8.16 19.75 0.77
C ILE A 272 -8.58 20.96 -0.05
N ASP A 273 -7.64 21.63 -0.71
CA ASP A 273 -7.90 22.81 -1.56
C ASP A 273 -8.83 22.49 -2.75
N GLU A 274 -8.71 21.30 -3.34
CA GLU A 274 -9.51 20.87 -4.49
C GLU A 274 -10.89 20.28 -4.11
N GLU A 275 -11.08 19.87 -2.86
CA GLU A 275 -12.28 19.14 -2.42
C GLU A 275 -13.36 20.12 -1.94
N ALA A 276 -14.48 20.19 -2.66
CA ALA A 276 -15.55 21.17 -2.42
C ALA A 276 -16.18 21.14 -1.02
N ASP A 277 -16.09 20.00 -0.33
CA ASP A 277 -16.57 19.89 1.05
C ASP A 277 -15.68 20.64 2.03
N TRP A 278 -14.44 21.02 1.68
CA TRP A 278 -13.52 21.80 2.50
C TRP A 278 -13.63 23.29 2.23
N ARG A 279 -13.70 24.08 3.32
CA ARG A 279 -13.78 25.54 3.28
C ARG A 279 -12.42 26.19 3.44
N TRP A 280 -11.37 25.51 2.99
CA TRP A 280 -9.99 25.98 3.09
C TRP A 280 -9.37 26.04 1.71
N GLU A 281 -8.72 27.16 1.43
CA GLU A 281 -8.00 27.41 0.18
C GLU A 281 -6.50 27.47 0.47
N LEU A 282 -5.70 26.91 -0.43
CA LEU A 282 -4.25 26.93 -0.33
C LEU A 282 -3.73 28.37 -0.37
N PRO A 283 -2.99 28.83 0.67
CA PRO A 283 -2.54 30.22 0.73
C PRO A 283 -1.71 30.66 -0.46
N LYS A 284 -1.90 31.92 -0.88
CA LYS A 284 -1.18 32.51 -2.02
C LYS A 284 0.34 32.33 -1.85
N GLY A 285 0.97 31.74 -2.87
CA GLY A 285 2.42 31.52 -2.89
C GLY A 285 2.89 30.23 -2.20
N ALA A 286 2.01 29.44 -1.59
CA ALA A 286 2.34 28.13 -1.01
C ALA A 286 2.95 27.16 -2.04
N ILE A 287 2.60 27.29 -3.33
CA ILE A 287 3.22 26.51 -4.42
C ILE A 287 4.74 26.66 -4.51
N ARG A 288 5.31 27.75 -3.94
CA ARG A 288 6.75 28.02 -3.89
C ARG A 288 7.44 27.40 -2.66
N ILE A 289 6.74 26.65 -1.82
CA ILE A 289 7.33 25.99 -0.64
C ILE A 289 8.36 24.95 -1.09
N LYS A 290 9.53 24.99 -0.46
CA LYS A 290 10.63 24.08 -0.78
C LYS A 290 10.33 22.69 -0.20
N ARG A 291 10.23 21.69 -1.08
CA ARG A 291 9.97 20.28 -0.72
C ARG A 291 11.19 19.37 -0.87
N THR A 292 12.37 19.98 -0.84
CA THR A 292 13.66 19.28 -0.94
C THR A 292 14.29 19.21 0.43
N ALA A 293 14.58 17.98 0.88
CA ALA A 293 15.23 17.74 2.16
C ALA A 293 16.66 18.28 2.16
N ASP A 294 17.15 18.68 3.34
CA ASP A 294 18.49 19.20 3.47
C ASP A 294 19.54 18.09 3.38
N SER A 295 20.66 18.45 2.74
CA SER A 295 21.78 17.55 2.55
C SER A 295 22.60 17.49 3.83
N LEU A 296 22.77 16.29 4.38
CA LEU A 296 23.60 16.07 5.56
C LEU A 296 25.01 15.67 5.14
N HIS A 297 25.98 15.87 6.03
CA HIS A 297 27.36 15.44 5.80
C HIS A 297 27.46 13.93 5.50
N SER A 298 26.60 13.12 6.12
CA SER A 298 26.52 11.68 5.89
C SER A 298 26.08 11.32 4.46
N ASP A 299 25.37 12.20 3.76
CA ASP A 299 25.00 11.98 2.35
C ASP A 299 26.15 12.30 1.41
N ARG A 300 27.04 13.24 1.75
CA ARG A 300 28.22 13.53 0.92
C ARG A 300 29.11 12.30 0.78
N LYS A 301 29.37 11.58 1.87
CA LYS A 301 30.12 10.30 1.85
C LYS A 301 29.41 9.23 0.99
N LYS A 302 28.09 9.13 1.09
CA LYS A 302 27.28 8.22 0.24
C LYS A 302 27.30 8.63 -1.24
N ASN A 303 27.29 9.93 -1.54
CA ASN A 303 27.30 10.42 -2.91
C ASN A 303 28.69 10.31 -3.55
N GLN A 304 29.77 10.47 -2.78
CA GLN A 304 31.14 10.20 -3.23
C GLN A 304 31.31 8.71 -3.57
N THR A 305 30.87 7.82 -2.68
CA THR A 305 30.91 6.35 -2.92
C THR A 305 29.96 5.89 -4.03
N ARG A 306 28.92 6.65 -4.39
CA ARG A 306 28.08 6.40 -5.58
C ARG A 306 28.78 6.71 -6.90
N ARG A 307 29.79 7.59 -6.92
CA ARG A 307 30.53 7.99 -8.13
C ARG A 307 31.57 6.96 -8.55
N VAL A 308 32.01 6.11 -7.63
CA VAL A 308 32.90 4.97 -7.90
C VAL A 308 32.05 3.70 -7.93
N SER A 309 32.18 2.88 -8.96
CA SER A 309 31.39 1.66 -9.20
C SER A 309 31.60 0.55 -8.16
N GLY A 310 32.33 0.78 -7.06
CA GLY A 310 32.74 -0.20 -6.05
C GLY A 310 31.62 -0.76 -5.15
N ASN A 311 30.38 -0.77 -5.60
CA ASN A 311 29.24 -1.36 -4.90
C ASN A 311 28.60 -2.51 -5.69
N THR A 312 29.42 -3.30 -6.38
CA THR A 312 29.02 -4.47 -7.16
C THR A 312 30.04 -5.59 -7.01
N TYR A 313 29.62 -6.82 -7.29
CA TYR A 313 30.50 -7.99 -7.25
C TYR A 313 31.45 -8.01 -8.46
N THR A 314 32.69 -8.46 -8.24
CA THR A 314 33.64 -8.79 -9.32
C THR A 314 33.34 -10.19 -9.89
N PRO A 315 33.85 -10.54 -11.09
CA PRO A 315 33.75 -11.90 -11.63
C PRO A 315 34.23 -12.99 -10.66
N ASP A 316 35.34 -12.80 -9.95
CA ASP A 316 35.84 -13.77 -8.97
C ASP A 316 34.92 -13.91 -7.75
N GLN A 317 34.35 -12.80 -7.28
CA GLN A 317 33.38 -12.84 -6.19
C GLN A 317 32.08 -13.52 -6.63
N LEU A 318 31.64 -13.31 -7.87
CA LEU A 318 30.52 -14.04 -8.45
C LEU A 318 30.83 -15.54 -8.57
N ALA A 319 32.06 -15.91 -8.94
CA ALA A 319 32.52 -17.30 -8.97
C ALA A 319 32.45 -17.94 -7.58
N THR A 320 32.94 -17.25 -6.55
CA THR A 320 32.80 -17.69 -5.15
C THR A 320 31.33 -17.91 -4.80
N ILE A 321 30.44 -16.97 -5.13
CA ILE A 321 29.00 -17.13 -4.88
C ILE A 321 28.46 -18.36 -5.61
N ALA A 322 28.75 -18.51 -6.91
CA ALA A 322 28.29 -19.62 -7.73
C ALA A 322 28.74 -20.98 -7.16
N GLY A 323 29.97 -21.08 -6.63
CA GLY A 323 30.48 -22.29 -5.97
C GLY A 323 29.69 -22.71 -4.73
N HIS A 324 28.94 -21.80 -4.10
CA HIS A 324 28.06 -22.11 -2.96
C HIS A 324 26.58 -22.31 -3.35
N LEU A 325 26.25 -22.30 -4.64
CA LEU A 325 24.89 -22.43 -5.13
C LEU A 325 24.64 -23.82 -5.74
N ASN A 326 23.43 -24.35 -5.50
CA ASN A 326 22.91 -25.48 -6.27
C ASN A 326 22.54 -25.05 -7.69
N GLN A 327 22.16 -26.00 -8.55
CA GLN A 327 21.81 -25.72 -9.95
C GLN A 327 20.74 -24.63 -10.11
N PHE A 328 19.68 -24.65 -9.30
CA PHE A 328 18.64 -23.61 -9.30
C PHE A 328 19.21 -22.22 -8.96
N GLY A 329 20.05 -22.14 -7.93
CA GLY A 329 20.72 -20.89 -7.53
C GLY A 329 21.68 -20.39 -8.61
N LYS A 330 22.47 -21.29 -9.22
CA LYS A 330 23.38 -20.98 -10.33
C LYS A 330 22.62 -20.40 -11.53
N MET A 331 21.50 -21.04 -11.92
CA MET A 331 20.61 -20.53 -12.96
C MET A 331 20.10 -19.13 -12.64
N LEU A 332 19.56 -18.92 -11.44
CA LEU A 332 19.03 -17.63 -11.03
C LEU A 332 20.11 -16.53 -11.05
N LEU A 333 21.30 -16.84 -10.54
CA LEU A 333 22.44 -15.90 -10.54
C LEU A 333 22.91 -15.61 -11.97
N GLY A 334 23.05 -16.64 -12.81
CA GLY A 334 23.45 -16.56 -14.22
C GLY A 334 22.55 -15.62 -15.01
N LEU A 335 21.24 -15.87 -15.01
CA LEU A 335 20.25 -15.02 -15.68
C LEU A 335 20.28 -13.58 -15.16
N SER A 336 20.39 -13.40 -13.84
CA SER A 336 20.41 -12.07 -13.24
C SER A 336 21.64 -11.24 -13.63
N VAL A 337 22.81 -11.89 -13.79
CA VAL A 337 24.04 -11.22 -14.26
C VAL A 337 23.98 -10.98 -15.76
N ASN A 338 23.67 -12.00 -16.56
CA ASN A 338 23.70 -11.96 -18.02
C ASN A 338 22.66 -10.99 -18.60
N CYS A 339 21.46 -10.94 -18.01
CA CYS A 339 20.36 -10.07 -18.47
C CYS A 339 20.24 -8.79 -17.63
N ALA A 340 21.18 -8.55 -16.70
CA ALA A 340 21.13 -7.44 -15.75
C ALA A 340 19.77 -7.31 -15.03
N MET A 341 19.15 -8.41 -14.63
CA MET A 341 17.81 -8.41 -14.05
C MET A 341 17.81 -8.28 -12.52
N GLN A 342 16.80 -7.59 -11.97
CA GLN A 342 16.45 -7.60 -10.56
C GLN A 342 15.44 -8.70 -10.27
N ALA A 343 15.19 -8.97 -8.98
CA ALA A 343 14.22 -9.95 -8.50
C ALA A 343 12.84 -9.87 -9.17
N ALA A 344 12.41 -8.65 -9.50
CA ALA A 344 11.17 -8.40 -10.20
C ALA A 344 11.18 -8.90 -11.65
N GLU A 345 12.26 -8.66 -12.38
CA GLU A 345 12.36 -9.02 -13.79
C GLU A 345 12.59 -10.54 -13.90
N VAL A 346 13.66 -11.06 -13.27
CA VAL A 346 13.97 -12.50 -13.32
C VAL A 346 12.88 -13.37 -12.71
N GLY A 347 12.22 -12.90 -11.64
CA GLY A 347 11.13 -13.65 -11.00
C GLY A 347 9.83 -13.67 -11.78
N ARG A 348 9.72 -12.87 -12.85
CA ARG A 348 8.60 -12.88 -13.78
C ARG A 348 8.94 -13.49 -15.13
N LEU A 349 10.17 -13.97 -15.36
CA LEU A 349 10.46 -14.67 -16.60
C LEU A 349 9.58 -15.92 -16.73
N GLU A 350 8.95 -16.04 -17.89
CA GLU A 350 8.20 -17.20 -18.32
C GLU A 350 9.07 -18.10 -19.19
N VAL A 351 8.63 -19.34 -19.36
CA VAL A 351 9.28 -20.30 -20.24
C VAL A 351 9.29 -19.79 -21.68
N ASP A 352 8.21 -19.14 -22.11
CA ASP A 352 8.05 -18.62 -23.47
C ASP A 352 8.84 -17.32 -23.71
N ASP A 353 9.55 -16.80 -22.70
CA ASP A 353 10.51 -15.71 -22.86
C ASP A 353 11.91 -16.21 -23.33
N ILE A 354 12.10 -17.55 -23.40
CA ILE A 354 13.35 -18.20 -23.79
C ILE A 354 13.24 -18.71 -25.23
N PHE A 355 14.22 -18.37 -26.07
CA PHE A 355 14.23 -18.75 -27.48
C PHE A 355 15.58 -19.33 -27.88
N ASP A 356 15.62 -20.50 -28.53
CA ASP A 356 16.88 -21.10 -29.02
C ASP A 356 17.49 -20.37 -30.24
N ARG A 357 16.70 -19.49 -30.88
CA ARG A 357 17.13 -18.55 -31.92
C ARG A 357 16.31 -17.28 -31.78
N HIS A 358 16.87 -16.16 -32.20
CA HIS A 358 16.14 -14.89 -32.14
C HIS A 358 14.88 -14.94 -33.02
N PRO A 359 13.66 -14.65 -32.51
CA PRO A 359 12.40 -14.86 -33.24
C PRO A 359 12.25 -13.97 -34.49
N VAL A 360 12.85 -12.78 -34.49
CA VAL A 360 12.81 -11.84 -35.64
C VAL A 360 14.01 -12.01 -36.60
N THR A 361 15.24 -11.92 -36.09
CA THR A 361 16.45 -11.96 -36.92
C THR A 361 16.95 -13.37 -37.26
N ASN A 362 16.38 -14.41 -36.62
CA ASN A 362 16.81 -15.82 -36.73
C ASN A 362 18.28 -16.07 -36.35
N ARG A 363 18.92 -15.11 -35.67
CA ARG A 363 20.29 -15.23 -35.18
C ARG A 363 20.41 -16.39 -34.19
N GLU A 364 21.41 -17.23 -34.38
CA GLU A 364 21.68 -18.39 -33.53
C GLU A 364 22.12 -18.01 -32.12
N GLY A 365 21.82 -18.90 -31.17
CA GLY A 365 22.09 -18.75 -29.75
C GLY A 365 20.81 -18.61 -28.95
N THR A 366 20.88 -18.91 -27.65
CA THR A 366 19.71 -18.81 -26.75
C THR A 366 19.50 -17.37 -26.31
N TRP A 367 18.28 -16.86 -26.46
CA TRP A 367 17.87 -15.51 -26.14
C TRP A 367 16.87 -15.50 -24.99
N VAL A 368 16.96 -14.45 -24.18
CA VAL A 368 15.86 -14.00 -23.31
C VAL A 368 15.28 -12.76 -23.96
N ILE A 369 13.96 -12.74 -24.21
CA ILE A 369 13.24 -11.58 -24.72
C ILE A 369 12.09 -11.29 -23.77
N PHE A 370 12.04 -10.08 -23.22
CA PHE A 370 11.14 -9.77 -22.10
C PHE A 370 10.76 -8.30 -22.03
N ASP A 371 9.46 -8.02 -21.99
CA ASP A 371 8.93 -6.69 -21.73
C ASP A 371 8.88 -6.38 -20.25
N ARG A 372 9.61 -5.35 -19.83
CA ARG A 372 9.72 -4.98 -18.42
C ARG A 372 8.36 -4.55 -17.84
N PRO A 373 7.73 -5.29 -16.90
CA PRO A 373 6.32 -5.07 -16.54
C PRO A 373 6.02 -3.72 -15.88
N LYS A 374 7.03 -3.07 -15.28
CA LYS A 374 6.86 -1.74 -14.67
C LYS A 374 6.75 -0.62 -15.72
N THR A 375 7.46 -0.75 -16.84
CA THR A 375 7.63 0.34 -17.81
C THR A 375 7.15 -0.01 -19.21
N GLY A 376 6.93 -1.29 -19.50
CA GLY A 376 6.67 -1.79 -20.85
C GLY A 376 7.88 -1.63 -21.77
N GLU A 377 9.09 -1.54 -21.21
CA GLU A 377 10.29 -1.42 -22.04
C GLU A 377 10.72 -2.80 -22.48
N TYR A 378 10.80 -2.97 -23.79
CA TYR A 378 11.35 -4.14 -24.44
C TYR A 378 12.82 -4.34 -24.08
N GLY A 379 13.25 -5.60 -24.04
CA GLY A 379 14.64 -5.98 -23.88
C GLY A 379 14.88 -7.37 -24.43
N GLU A 380 16.03 -7.55 -25.09
CA GLU A 380 16.51 -8.82 -25.59
C GLU A 380 17.98 -9.00 -25.18
N TRP A 381 18.33 -10.22 -24.77
CA TRP A 381 19.67 -10.58 -24.31
C TRP A 381 20.07 -11.94 -24.86
N LEU A 382 21.19 -11.97 -25.58
CA LEU A 382 21.86 -13.22 -25.93
C LEU A 382 22.52 -13.81 -24.67
N LEU A 383 22.21 -15.07 -24.36
CA LEU A 383 22.79 -15.75 -23.22
C LEU A 383 24.20 -16.28 -23.52
N TRP A 384 25.08 -16.20 -22.53
CA TRP A 384 26.33 -16.95 -22.55
C TRP A 384 26.03 -18.45 -22.54
N PRO A 385 26.86 -19.29 -23.18
CA PRO A 385 26.61 -20.73 -23.32
C PRO A 385 26.32 -21.43 -21.98
N GLU A 386 27.07 -21.11 -20.92
CA GLU A 386 26.85 -21.71 -19.60
C GLU A 386 25.51 -21.29 -18.98
N VAL A 387 25.06 -20.06 -19.23
CA VAL A 387 23.77 -19.55 -18.74
C VAL A 387 22.62 -20.11 -19.57
N ALA A 388 22.82 -20.29 -20.88
CA ALA A 388 21.86 -20.90 -21.80
C ALA A 388 21.50 -22.34 -21.37
N ILE A 389 22.50 -23.16 -21.04
CA ILE A 389 22.28 -24.53 -20.53
C ILE A 389 21.43 -24.51 -19.25
N LEU A 390 21.74 -23.61 -18.32
CA LEU A 390 20.97 -23.46 -17.07
C LEU A 390 19.55 -22.95 -17.32
N ALA A 391 19.34 -22.07 -18.30
CA ALA A 391 18.03 -21.57 -18.67
C ALA A 391 17.15 -22.67 -19.29
N GLN A 392 17.71 -23.46 -20.21
CA GLN A 392 17.02 -24.61 -20.81
C GLN A 392 16.67 -25.67 -19.76
N TRP A 393 17.57 -25.95 -18.81
CA TRP A 393 17.25 -26.80 -17.66
C TRP A 393 16.07 -26.26 -16.84
N ALA A 394 16.04 -24.94 -16.60
CA ALA A 394 14.96 -24.31 -15.85
C ALA A 394 13.62 -24.35 -16.59
N GLU A 395 13.63 -24.22 -17.92
CA GLU A 395 12.45 -24.44 -18.77
C GLU A 395 11.91 -25.86 -18.57
N VAL A 396 12.75 -26.89 -18.75
CA VAL A 396 12.34 -28.30 -18.59
C VAL A 396 11.79 -28.55 -17.19
N ARG A 397 12.47 -28.02 -16.16
CA ARG A 397 12.02 -28.11 -14.77
C ARG A 397 10.66 -27.46 -14.57
N SER A 398 10.44 -26.27 -15.13
CA SER A 398 9.19 -25.51 -14.94
C SER A 398 8.02 -26.19 -15.64
N ARG A 399 8.22 -26.67 -16.87
CA ARG A 399 7.23 -27.49 -17.59
C ARG A 399 6.89 -28.77 -16.84
N THR A 400 7.89 -29.44 -16.24
CA THR A 400 7.69 -30.65 -15.44
C THR A 400 6.86 -30.39 -14.17
N ILE A 401 7.06 -29.24 -13.53
CA ILE A 401 6.27 -28.81 -12.36
C ILE A 401 4.85 -28.34 -12.78
N GLY A 402 4.63 -28.05 -14.06
CA GLY A 402 3.38 -27.50 -14.57
C GLY A 402 3.23 -26.01 -14.31
N CYS A 403 4.32 -25.25 -14.43
CA CYS A 403 4.34 -23.81 -14.21
C CYS A 403 4.97 -23.07 -15.40
N ASP A 404 4.37 -21.95 -15.79
CA ASP A 404 4.90 -21.11 -16.88
C ASP A 404 6.07 -20.24 -16.43
N ARG A 405 6.24 -20.00 -15.12
CA ARG A 405 7.34 -19.18 -14.57
C ARG A 405 8.60 -20.01 -14.38
N LEU A 406 9.75 -19.46 -14.77
CA LEU A 406 11.05 -20.12 -14.56
C LEU A 406 11.48 -20.19 -13.08
N ILE A 407 11.22 -19.12 -12.32
CA ILE A 407 11.68 -19.00 -10.92
C ILE A 407 10.56 -19.39 -9.95
N VAL A 408 10.35 -20.71 -9.84
CA VAL A 408 9.35 -21.33 -8.95
C VAL A 408 9.99 -22.28 -7.93
N SER A 409 9.37 -22.40 -6.76
CA SER A 409 9.71 -23.46 -5.79
C SER A 409 9.46 -24.85 -6.37
N GLU A 410 9.96 -25.89 -5.70
CA GLU A 410 9.69 -27.29 -6.08
C GLU A 410 8.19 -27.61 -6.12
N SER A 411 7.41 -26.96 -5.27
CA SER A 411 5.95 -27.07 -5.25
C SER A 411 5.24 -26.14 -6.25
N GLY A 412 5.95 -25.53 -7.21
CA GLY A 412 5.36 -24.65 -8.23
C GLY A 412 4.97 -23.24 -7.79
N HIS A 413 5.34 -22.78 -6.59
CA HIS A 413 5.02 -21.40 -6.18
C HIS A 413 6.05 -20.41 -6.73
N PRO A 414 5.63 -19.33 -7.43
CA PRO A 414 6.56 -18.29 -7.89
C PRO A 414 7.30 -17.62 -6.73
N TRP A 415 8.60 -17.37 -6.91
CA TRP A 415 9.39 -16.64 -5.93
C TRP A 415 9.04 -15.16 -5.87
N TYR A 416 8.60 -14.59 -7.01
CA TYR A 416 8.06 -13.23 -7.05
C TYR A 416 6.54 -13.26 -6.97
N ARG A 417 5.98 -12.70 -5.90
CA ARG A 417 4.55 -12.81 -5.59
C ARG A 417 3.84 -11.47 -5.60
N GLU A 418 3.16 -11.15 -6.69
CA GLU A 418 2.47 -9.85 -6.89
C GLU A 418 1.41 -9.56 -5.82
N ASP A 419 0.75 -10.62 -5.35
CA ASP A 419 -0.27 -10.61 -4.32
C ASP A 419 0.27 -10.27 -2.93
N TRP A 420 1.58 -10.41 -2.71
CA TRP A 420 2.20 -10.19 -1.39
C TRP A 420 2.48 -8.71 -1.09
N LYS A 421 2.57 -8.41 0.21
CA LYS A 421 3.01 -7.10 0.71
C LYS A 421 4.46 -6.80 0.32
N ASN A 422 5.31 -7.83 0.31
CA ASN A 422 6.68 -7.76 -0.18
C ASN A 422 6.91 -8.83 -1.26
N PRO A 423 6.64 -8.53 -2.54
CA PRO A 423 6.70 -9.52 -3.61
C PRO A 423 8.05 -10.22 -3.80
N GLN A 424 9.15 -9.53 -3.47
CA GLN A 424 10.52 -10.04 -3.61
C GLN A 424 11.08 -10.68 -2.33
N GLN A 425 10.20 -11.04 -1.38
CA GLN A 425 10.63 -11.54 -0.07
C GLN A 425 11.49 -12.80 -0.18
N TYR A 426 11.14 -13.76 -1.05
CA TYR A 426 11.93 -14.98 -1.22
C TYR A 426 13.35 -14.69 -1.71
N PHE A 427 13.52 -13.86 -2.74
CA PHE A 427 14.84 -13.40 -3.19
C PHE A 427 15.65 -12.76 -2.06
N SER A 428 15.01 -11.89 -1.28
CA SER A 428 15.67 -11.19 -0.17
C SER A 428 16.13 -12.16 0.91
N GLN A 429 15.32 -13.18 1.22
CA GLN A 429 15.66 -14.20 2.20
C GLN A 429 16.77 -15.14 1.69
N TRP A 430 16.62 -15.66 0.47
CA TRP A 430 17.60 -16.52 -0.17
C TRP A 430 18.98 -15.84 -0.28
N TRP A 431 19.01 -14.55 -0.63
CA TRP A 431 20.28 -13.84 -0.78
C TRP A 431 20.92 -13.45 0.56
N GLN A 432 20.18 -12.80 1.46
CA GLN A 432 20.76 -12.07 2.59
C GLN A 432 20.02 -12.26 3.93
N ALA A 433 19.23 -13.33 4.10
CA ALA A 433 18.61 -13.61 5.39
C ALA A 433 19.67 -13.74 6.49
N LYS A 434 19.42 -13.06 7.61
CA LYS A 434 20.13 -13.29 8.86
C LYS A 434 19.27 -14.21 9.73
N PRO A 435 19.87 -15.23 10.36
CA PRO A 435 19.12 -16.07 11.29
C PRO A 435 18.65 -15.22 12.48
N SER A 436 17.46 -15.52 12.97
CA SER A 436 16.81 -14.85 14.09
C SER A 436 16.19 -15.89 15.04
N LYS A 437 15.64 -15.44 16.17
CA LYS A 437 14.92 -16.34 17.10
C LYS A 437 13.78 -17.11 16.42
N SER A 438 13.17 -16.56 15.38
CA SER A 438 12.03 -17.15 14.67
C SER A 438 12.36 -17.81 13.33
N SER A 439 13.61 -17.71 12.85
CA SER A 439 14.01 -18.29 11.56
C SER A 439 15.47 -18.70 11.58
N ARG A 440 15.72 -19.98 11.26
CA ARG A 440 17.08 -20.52 11.09
C ARG A 440 17.64 -20.30 9.68
N ARG A 441 16.88 -19.69 8.75
CA ARG A 441 17.35 -19.46 7.39
C ARG A 441 18.53 -18.50 7.37
N ILE A 442 19.56 -18.86 6.61
CA ILE A 442 20.75 -18.06 6.36
C ILE A 442 20.85 -17.85 4.85
N GLY A 443 20.91 -16.59 4.41
CA GLY A 443 21.05 -16.29 2.99
C GLY A 443 22.47 -16.56 2.48
N VAL A 444 22.60 -16.80 1.18
CA VAL A 444 23.85 -17.19 0.50
C VAL A 444 25.01 -16.26 0.86
N VAL A 445 24.89 -14.95 0.62
CA VAL A 445 26.01 -14.02 0.88
C VAL A 445 26.23 -13.77 2.38
N THR A 446 25.24 -14.09 3.22
CA THR A 446 25.40 -14.07 4.68
C THR A 446 26.18 -15.28 5.17
N LYS A 447 25.99 -16.45 4.54
CA LYS A 447 26.78 -17.65 4.80
C LYS A 447 28.24 -17.43 4.37
N ILE A 448 28.46 -17.03 3.12
CA ILE A 448 29.81 -16.77 2.58
C ILE A 448 30.56 -15.75 3.44
N GLY A 449 29.89 -14.65 3.82
CA GLY A 449 30.55 -13.64 4.65
C GLY A 449 30.84 -14.08 6.10
N ARG A 450 30.40 -15.25 6.55
CA ARG A 450 30.86 -15.87 7.80
C ARG A 450 32.14 -16.66 7.58
N ASP A 451 32.22 -17.33 6.44
CA ASP A 451 33.36 -18.17 6.06
C ASP A 451 34.54 -17.30 5.55
N HIS A 452 34.24 -16.13 5.01
CA HIS A 452 35.20 -15.15 4.48
C HIS A 452 34.93 -13.76 5.06
N ALA A 453 35.74 -13.31 6.01
CA ALA A 453 35.52 -12.09 6.79
C ALA A 453 35.36 -10.81 5.93
N ASP A 454 36.10 -10.73 4.82
CA ASP A 454 36.12 -9.55 3.94
C ASP A 454 35.18 -9.66 2.73
N PHE A 455 34.35 -10.70 2.66
CA PHE A 455 33.46 -10.88 1.51
C PHE A 455 32.32 -9.85 1.49
N PRO A 456 32.12 -9.11 0.38
CA PRO A 456 31.11 -8.06 0.34
C PRO A 456 29.68 -8.61 0.39
N ARG A 457 28.85 -7.99 1.23
CA ARG A 457 27.43 -8.37 1.40
C ARG A 457 26.51 -7.37 0.71
N HIS A 458 26.64 -7.26 -0.61
CA HIS A 458 25.74 -6.43 -1.41
C HIS A 458 24.35 -7.09 -1.54
N SER A 459 23.29 -6.27 -1.60
CA SER A 459 21.92 -6.77 -1.80
C SER A 459 21.74 -7.34 -3.21
N PHE A 460 20.85 -8.31 -3.42
CA PHE A 460 20.54 -8.88 -4.75
C PHE A 460 20.32 -7.83 -5.86
N LYS A 461 19.72 -6.68 -5.51
CA LYS A 461 19.50 -5.54 -6.43
C LYS A 461 20.79 -5.01 -7.10
N THR A 462 21.96 -5.21 -6.51
CA THR A 462 23.23 -4.73 -7.08
C THR A 462 23.72 -5.57 -8.25
N ILE A 463 23.25 -6.81 -8.40
CA ILE A 463 23.64 -7.70 -9.52
C ILE A 463 23.33 -7.03 -10.86
N ARG A 464 22.13 -6.46 -11.00
CA ARG A 464 21.72 -5.65 -12.16
C ARG A 464 22.71 -4.57 -12.57
N LYS A 465 23.50 -4.03 -11.64
CA LYS A 465 24.43 -2.93 -11.95
C LYS A 465 25.74 -3.41 -12.57
N ILE A 466 26.07 -4.69 -12.46
CA ILE A 466 27.38 -5.23 -12.85
C ILE A 466 27.61 -4.99 -14.35
N LEU A 467 26.77 -5.62 -15.18
CA LEU A 467 26.95 -5.62 -16.63
C LEU A 467 26.87 -4.20 -17.26
N PRO A 468 25.87 -3.35 -16.94
CA PRO A 468 25.82 -1.99 -17.48
C PRO A 468 27.01 -1.11 -17.09
N ASN A 469 27.57 -1.29 -15.88
CA ASN A 469 28.74 -0.53 -15.45
C ASN A 469 29.99 -0.91 -16.26
N LEU A 470 30.09 -2.18 -16.69
CA LEU A 470 31.18 -2.68 -17.52
C LEU A 470 31.00 -2.29 -18.99
N VAL A 471 29.78 -2.36 -19.51
CA VAL A 471 29.47 -2.07 -20.91
C VAL A 471 29.53 -0.57 -21.22
N ARG A 472 29.07 0.30 -20.30
CA ARG A 472 28.94 1.75 -20.55
C ARG A 472 30.22 2.43 -21.01
N PRO A 473 31.41 2.20 -20.42
CA PRO A 473 32.65 2.83 -20.87
C PRO A 473 33.07 2.45 -22.29
N LYS A 474 32.67 1.27 -22.77
CA LYS A 474 33.13 0.70 -24.04
C LYS A 474 32.12 0.84 -25.18
N PHE A 475 30.84 0.58 -24.91
CA PHE A 475 29.76 0.62 -25.90
C PHE A 475 28.84 1.85 -25.77
N GLY A 476 29.07 2.70 -24.78
CA GLY A 476 28.32 3.94 -24.59
C GLY A 476 27.08 3.80 -23.69
N GLY A 477 26.43 4.94 -23.43
CA GLY A 477 25.30 5.05 -22.51
C GLY A 477 24.04 4.33 -23.00
N GLU A 478 23.76 4.43 -24.30
CA GLU A 478 22.59 3.82 -24.95
C GLU A 478 22.57 2.30 -24.78
N ILE A 479 23.65 1.61 -25.15
CA ILE A 479 23.74 0.15 -25.02
C ILE A 479 23.62 -0.29 -23.55
N ALA A 480 24.23 0.45 -22.62
CA ALA A 480 24.11 0.17 -21.19
C ALA A 480 22.68 0.39 -20.63
N ASP A 481 21.93 1.33 -21.19
CA ASP A 481 20.53 1.56 -20.84
C ASP A 481 19.61 0.48 -21.46
N LEU A 482 19.88 0.05 -22.70
CA LEU A 482 19.20 -1.09 -23.35
C LEU A 482 19.42 -2.40 -22.59
N ILE A 483 20.64 -2.69 -22.15
CA ILE A 483 20.93 -3.87 -21.29
C ILE A 483 20.09 -3.86 -20.01
N ASN A 484 19.76 -2.67 -19.48
CA ASN A 484 18.90 -2.55 -18.32
C ASN A 484 17.40 -2.55 -18.67
N ALA A 485 17.00 -2.69 -19.93
CA ALA A 485 15.64 -2.43 -20.39
C ALA A 485 15.08 -1.11 -19.82
N ARG A 486 15.89 -0.04 -19.93
CA ARG A 486 15.49 1.32 -19.59
C ARG A 486 15.11 2.06 -20.85
N LYS A 487 14.26 3.08 -20.68
CA LYS A 487 14.06 4.09 -21.71
C LYS A 487 15.40 4.70 -22.11
N VAL A 488 15.69 4.65 -23.40
CA VAL A 488 16.81 5.34 -24.01
C VAL A 488 16.37 6.79 -24.27
N ASP A 489 16.17 7.55 -23.21
CA ASP A 489 16.01 8.99 -23.29
C ASP A 489 16.97 9.68 -22.33
N GLY A 490 18.22 9.81 -22.79
CA GLY A 490 19.24 10.58 -22.09
C GLY A 490 18.76 12.02 -21.86
N SER A 491 18.47 12.36 -20.60
CA SER A 491 18.49 13.74 -20.07
C SER A 491 17.31 14.71 -20.33
N GLY A 492 16.11 14.25 -20.69
CA GLY A 492 14.90 15.05 -20.42
C GLY A 492 14.69 16.33 -21.26
N ARG A 493 15.19 16.38 -22.50
CA ARG A 493 14.70 17.32 -23.52
C ARG A 493 14.50 16.60 -24.86
N VAL A 494 13.24 16.26 -25.15
CA VAL A 494 12.58 16.09 -26.45
C VAL A 494 13.17 15.12 -27.51
N SER A 495 14.44 14.72 -27.52
CA SER A 495 15.02 14.09 -28.74
C SER A 495 15.02 12.55 -28.82
N GLY A 496 14.79 11.79 -27.74
CA GLY A 496 14.85 10.31 -27.80
C GLY A 496 13.61 9.65 -28.43
N LYS A 497 12.44 10.31 -28.31
CA LYS A 497 11.17 9.77 -28.82
C LYS A 497 11.09 9.74 -30.34
N ASP A 498 11.82 10.62 -31.03
CA ASP A 498 11.74 10.70 -32.48
C ASP A 498 12.67 9.68 -33.15
N THR A 499 13.88 9.44 -32.64
CA THR A 499 14.74 8.38 -33.18
C THR A 499 14.12 6.99 -33.00
N ASP A 500 13.57 6.68 -31.82
CA ASP A 500 12.86 5.41 -31.54
C ASP A 500 11.63 5.19 -32.43
N ARG A 501 11.09 6.25 -33.08
CA ARG A 501 9.97 6.13 -34.05
C ARG A 501 10.43 5.76 -35.46
N TYR A 502 11.69 6.05 -35.80
CA TYR A 502 12.19 5.98 -37.18
C TYR A 502 13.37 5.01 -37.36
N ALA A 503 13.92 4.46 -36.28
CA ALA A 503 15.02 3.51 -36.32
C ALA A 503 14.86 2.42 -35.27
N ASP A 504 15.28 1.21 -35.62
CA ASP A 504 15.33 0.09 -34.68
C ASP A 504 16.38 0.33 -33.59
N ARG A 505 16.06 -0.08 -32.36
CA ARG A 505 17.01 -0.02 -31.25
C ARG A 505 18.18 -0.98 -31.51
N PRO A 506 19.44 -0.58 -31.23
CA PRO A 506 20.62 -1.34 -31.60
C PRO A 506 20.89 -2.56 -30.67
N TYR A 507 19.94 -3.48 -30.54
CA TYR A 507 20.11 -4.68 -29.70
C TYR A 507 21.12 -5.68 -30.27
N GLU A 508 21.44 -5.62 -31.57
CA GLU A 508 22.57 -6.37 -32.13
C GLU A 508 23.89 -5.98 -31.44
N LYS A 509 24.09 -4.69 -31.15
CA LYS A 509 25.24 -4.20 -30.38
C LYS A 509 25.19 -4.60 -28.91
N VAL A 510 23.99 -4.80 -28.36
CA VAL A 510 23.83 -5.40 -27.02
C VAL A 510 24.35 -6.84 -27.05
N ALA A 511 23.96 -7.64 -28.04
CA ALA A 511 24.43 -9.02 -28.19
C ALA A 511 25.95 -9.10 -28.43
N GLU A 512 26.52 -8.21 -29.24
CA GLU A 512 27.98 -8.08 -29.41
C GLU A 512 28.68 -7.77 -28.09
N ALA A 513 28.15 -6.83 -27.31
CA ALA A 513 28.70 -6.50 -26.00
C ALA A 513 28.65 -7.70 -25.05
N LEU A 514 27.55 -8.47 -25.06
CA LEU A 514 27.43 -9.68 -24.23
C LEU A 514 28.50 -10.71 -24.61
N ILE A 515 28.70 -10.98 -25.89
CA ILE A 515 29.76 -11.89 -26.37
C ILE A 515 31.13 -11.40 -25.92
N GLU A 516 31.44 -10.13 -26.12
CA GLU A 516 32.76 -9.59 -25.81
C GLU A 516 33.09 -9.64 -24.31
N PHE A 517 32.12 -9.42 -23.44
CA PHE A 517 32.33 -9.52 -21.99
C PHE A 517 32.38 -10.96 -21.47
N GLN A 518 32.15 -11.98 -22.29
CA GLN A 518 32.18 -13.38 -21.87
C GLN A 518 33.53 -13.77 -21.24
N ASP A 519 34.65 -13.33 -21.81
CA ASP A 519 36.00 -13.61 -21.29
C ASP A 519 36.24 -12.91 -19.94
N HIS A 520 35.74 -11.69 -19.78
CA HIS A 520 35.83 -10.98 -18.50
C HIS A 520 35.09 -11.73 -17.39
N PHE A 521 33.98 -12.39 -17.71
CA PHE A 521 33.20 -13.19 -16.77
C PHE A 521 33.65 -14.65 -16.67
N ARG A 522 34.79 -15.02 -17.26
CA ARG A 522 35.20 -16.44 -17.30
C ARG A 522 35.28 -17.13 -15.93
N PRO A 523 35.88 -16.53 -14.88
CA PRO A 523 35.90 -17.16 -13.55
C PRO A 523 34.49 -17.50 -13.05
N PHE A 524 33.53 -16.60 -13.27
CA PHE A 524 32.13 -16.80 -12.89
C PHE A 524 31.46 -17.88 -13.74
N LEU A 525 31.65 -17.84 -15.05
CA LEU A 525 30.99 -18.75 -15.99
C LEU A 525 31.50 -20.18 -15.84
N ASP A 526 32.80 -20.37 -15.56
CA ASP A 526 33.34 -21.68 -15.25
C ASP A 526 32.75 -22.23 -13.94
N ALA A 527 32.55 -21.39 -12.92
CA ALA A 527 31.89 -21.80 -11.68
C ALA A 527 30.38 -22.11 -11.85
N LEU A 528 29.73 -21.60 -12.90
CA LEU A 528 28.35 -21.94 -13.23
C LEU A 528 28.19 -23.33 -13.82
N LYS A 529 29.23 -23.88 -14.46
CA LYS A 529 29.20 -25.25 -14.98
C LYS A 529 28.83 -26.18 -13.83
N SER A 530 27.79 -26.98 -14.03
CA SER A 530 27.50 -28.07 -13.11
C SER A 530 28.65 -29.05 -13.22
N GLU A 531 29.27 -29.42 -12.09
CA GLU A 531 29.92 -30.72 -12.07
C GLU A 531 28.85 -31.73 -12.44
N ASP A 532 29.19 -32.63 -13.33
CA ASP A 532 28.34 -33.71 -13.80
C ASP A 532 28.15 -34.70 -12.63
N THR A 533 27.54 -34.27 -11.52
CA THR A 533 27.03 -35.15 -10.47
C THR A 533 25.74 -35.75 -10.99
N GLY A 534 25.92 -36.61 -11.98
CA GLY A 534 24.87 -37.42 -12.55
C GLY A 534 24.11 -38.16 -11.45
N SER A 535 22.81 -38.28 -11.66
CA SER A 535 22.04 -39.49 -11.38
C SER A 535 21.79 -39.96 -9.93
N GLU A 536 22.26 -39.32 -8.86
CA GLU A 536 21.96 -39.80 -7.49
C GLU A 536 20.90 -39.00 -6.68
N GLU A 537 20.68 -37.70 -6.92
CA GLU A 537 19.77 -36.92 -6.06
C GLU A 537 18.28 -37.03 -6.41
N LEU A 538 17.90 -37.65 -7.54
CA LEU A 538 16.48 -37.89 -7.87
C LEU A 538 15.90 -39.16 -7.22
N LYS A 539 16.67 -39.88 -6.39
CA LYS A 539 16.18 -41.07 -5.68
C LYS A 539 15.98 -40.89 -4.17
N ASN A 540 16.41 -39.79 -3.57
CA ASN A 540 16.26 -39.56 -2.14
C ASN A 540 15.94 -38.08 -1.86
N ASN A 541 14.67 -37.68 -2.01
CA ASN A 541 13.95 -36.74 -1.11
C ASN A 541 12.51 -36.49 -1.56
#